data_AF-A0AAD6FM48-F1
#
_entry.id   AF-A0AAD6FM48-F1
#
_cell.length_a   1.000
_cell.length_b   1.000
_cell.length_c   1.000
_cell.angle_alpha   90.00
_cell.angle_beta   90.00
_cell.angle_gamma   90.00
#
_symmetry.space_group_name_H-M   'P 1'
#
loop_
_entity.id
_entity.type
_entity.pdbx_description
1 polymer ?
#
loop_
_entity_poly.entity_id
_entity_poly.type
_entity_poly.pdbx_seq_one_letter_code
_entity_poly.pdbx_strand_id
1 'polypeptide(L)'
;MADVPVPKGERGHPGYPGIQGEKGQKAISYDFVRRVGQKYFVSYKKRDSFSSAVEFCSQQGLELALPQNEEENSKLNQFFGDIHKEAWINVNNNKAEGNFLTDMKNRPLTFTKWGEGQPDKSIQGGAPIYFPNSFSAPDTQPQFVESKFQVSPDVARYNSADEDNYTQVLTFYTQVLNEEERQRLCQNMAGALKGAQLFIQKRQVENLKAVHADYGNRVQSLLNKYNAENKKNTEVHVYSRPGASAIAASSKM
;
A
#
# COMPACT_ATOMS: atom_id res chain seq x y z
N MET A 1 29.19 15.16 -17.86
CA MET A 1 29.05 16.17 -18.93
C MET A 1 28.88 17.52 -18.24
N ALA A 2 29.55 18.55 -18.71
CA ALA A 2 29.45 19.90 -18.15
C ALA A 2 28.70 20.83 -19.11
N ASP A 3 28.03 21.86 -18.59
CA ASP A 3 27.53 22.98 -19.40
C ASP A 3 28.37 24.24 -19.17
N VAL A 4 28.72 24.92 -20.27
CA VAL A 4 29.61 26.08 -20.29
C VAL A 4 28.88 27.25 -20.96
N PRO A 5 28.81 28.43 -20.33
CA PRO A 5 28.17 29.58 -20.95
C PRO A 5 28.97 30.07 -22.18
N VAL A 6 28.29 30.53 -23.22
CA VAL A 6 28.94 31.16 -24.37
C VAL A 6 29.57 32.49 -23.92
N PRO A 7 30.88 32.72 -24.14
CA PRO A 7 31.53 34.00 -23.81
C PRO A 7 30.85 35.16 -24.54
N LYS A 8 30.54 36.25 -23.83
CA LYS A 8 29.98 37.46 -24.45
C LYS A 8 31.07 38.21 -25.20
N GLY A 9 31.17 37.94 -26.50
CA GLY A 9 31.92 38.78 -27.44
C GLY A 9 32.91 38.05 -28.31
N GLU A 10 32.44 37.28 -29.29
CA GLU A 10 33.21 37.00 -30.51
C GLU A 10 32.24 36.71 -31.66
N ARG A 11 32.22 37.62 -32.65
CA ARG A 11 31.50 37.45 -33.92
C ARG A 11 32.44 36.74 -34.89
N GLY A 12 32.07 35.53 -35.32
CA GLY A 12 32.49 34.91 -36.57
C GLY A 12 33.86 34.23 -36.58
N HIS A 13 33.87 32.89 -36.46
CA HIS A 13 34.66 31.92 -37.25
C HIS A 13 34.35 30.50 -36.75
N PRO A 14 34.35 29.45 -37.59
CA PRO A 14 34.08 28.07 -37.18
C PRO A 14 35.36 27.46 -36.60
N GLY A 15 35.77 27.96 -35.43
CA GLY A 15 36.87 27.43 -34.64
C GLY A 15 36.34 26.91 -33.32
N TYR A 16 36.75 25.70 -32.93
CA TYR A 16 36.45 25.10 -31.62
C TYR A 16 36.68 26.12 -30.49
N PRO A 17 35.74 26.33 -29.57
CA PRO A 17 36.01 27.14 -28.39
C PRO A 17 36.96 26.34 -27.50
N GLY A 18 38.26 26.62 -27.61
CA GLY A 18 39.18 26.36 -26.52
C GLY A 18 38.73 27.24 -25.36
N ILE A 19 38.34 26.63 -24.25
CA ILE A 19 38.09 27.35 -23.00
C ILE A 19 39.44 27.96 -22.62
N GLN A 20 39.63 29.25 -22.87
CA GLN A 20 40.87 29.95 -22.51
C GLN A 20 40.92 30.02 -20.99
N GLY A 21 41.67 29.11 -20.38
CA GLY A 21 42.10 29.23 -18.98
C GLY A 21 42.96 30.48 -18.82
N GLU A 22 42.88 31.11 -17.65
CA GLU A 22 43.76 32.21 -17.27
C GLU A 22 45.24 31.82 -17.51
N LYS A 23 46.04 32.81 -17.92
CA LYS A 23 47.41 32.66 -18.42
C LYS A 23 48.21 31.62 -17.61
N GLY A 24 48.44 30.45 -18.23
CA GLY A 24 49.29 29.38 -17.67
C GLY A 24 48.70 27.96 -17.71
N GLN A 25 47.41 27.79 -18.03
CA GLN A 25 46.80 26.44 -18.09
C GLN A 25 46.78 25.87 -19.53
N LYS A 26 47.10 24.57 -19.64
CA LYS A 26 47.10 23.81 -20.91
C LYS A 26 45.71 23.86 -21.56
N ALA A 27 45.66 24.00 -22.89
CA ALA A 27 44.42 23.93 -23.65
C ALA A 27 43.73 22.58 -23.42
N ILE A 28 42.53 22.62 -22.84
CA ILE A 28 41.73 21.44 -22.52
C ILE A 28 40.97 21.04 -23.79
N SER A 29 41.22 19.82 -24.30
CA SER A 29 40.50 19.26 -25.44
C SER A 29 39.39 18.33 -24.95
N TYR A 30 38.15 18.59 -25.34
CA TYR A 30 37.00 17.75 -25.02
C TYR A 30 36.66 16.87 -26.23
N ASP A 31 36.46 15.56 -26.00
CA ASP A 31 36.02 14.62 -27.04
C ASP A 31 34.62 14.92 -27.57
N PHE A 32 33.84 15.68 -26.79
CA PHE A 32 32.51 16.12 -27.12
C PHE A 32 32.32 17.60 -26.78
N VAL A 33 31.89 18.38 -27.77
CA VAL A 33 31.46 19.78 -27.64
C VAL A 33 30.23 20.00 -28.51
N ARG A 34 29.13 20.50 -27.93
CA ARG A 34 27.92 20.88 -28.68
C ARG A 34 27.33 22.18 -28.16
N ARG A 35 26.98 23.07 -29.09
CA ARG A 35 26.24 24.28 -28.76
C ARG A 35 24.74 24.02 -28.78
N VAL A 36 24.04 24.39 -27.71
CA VAL A 36 22.58 24.44 -27.64
C VAL A 36 22.20 25.79 -27.07
N GLY A 37 21.54 26.62 -27.87
CA GLY A 37 21.25 28.02 -27.52
C GLY A 37 22.50 28.82 -27.14
N GLN A 38 22.52 29.29 -25.88
CA GLN A 38 23.60 30.10 -25.30
C GLN A 38 24.59 29.30 -24.44
N LYS A 39 24.58 27.96 -24.55
CA LYS A 39 25.45 27.06 -23.79
C LYS A 39 26.20 26.09 -24.69
N TYR A 40 27.37 25.66 -24.24
CA TYR A 40 28.09 24.51 -24.76
C TYR A 40 28.01 23.34 -23.77
N PHE A 41 27.60 22.17 -24.24
CA PHE A 41 27.69 20.93 -23.49
C PHE A 41 28.98 20.20 -23.88
N VAL A 42 29.79 19.84 -22.88
CA VAL A 42 31.10 19.22 -23.09
C VAL A 42 31.26 17.91 -22.30
N SER A 43 31.95 16.93 -22.87
CA SER A 43 32.15 15.61 -22.24
C SER A 43 33.42 14.93 -22.74
N TYR A 44 34.02 14.10 -21.89
CA TYR A 44 35.18 13.24 -22.20
C TYR A 44 34.78 11.80 -22.52
N LYS A 45 33.48 11.52 -22.68
CA LYS A 45 32.91 10.20 -22.97
C LYS A 45 33.35 9.06 -22.02
N LYS A 46 33.88 9.38 -20.83
CA LYS A 46 34.21 8.40 -19.78
C LYS A 46 33.02 8.18 -18.86
N ARG A 47 32.81 6.92 -18.45
CA ARG A 47 31.86 6.55 -17.39
C ARG A 47 32.59 6.46 -16.07
N ASP A 48 32.02 7.10 -15.06
CA ASP A 48 32.51 7.07 -13.69
C ASP A 48 31.34 7.37 -12.73
N SER A 49 31.60 7.30 -11.42
CA SER A 49 30.67 7.67 -10.36
C SER A 49 30.23 9.14 -10.45
N PHE A 50 29.07 9.46 -9.86
CA PHE A 50 28.58 10.84 -9.76
C PHE A 50 29.60 11.76 -9.07
N SER A 51 30.21 11.30 -7.97
CA SER A 51 31.23 12.05 -7.24
C SER A 51 32.46 12.35 -8.10
N SER A 52 32.97 11.37 -8.85
CA SER A 52 34.07 11.58 -9.78
C SER A 52 33.71 12.60 -10.86
N ALA A 53 32.47 12.55 -11.36
CA ALA A 53 32.00 13.50 -12.38
C ALA A 53 31.92 14.94 -11.86
N VAL A 54 31.45 15.13 -10.62
CA VAL A 54 31.38 16.46 -9.96
C VAL A 54 32.77 16.99 -9.69
N GLU A 55 33.64 16.17 -9.09
CA GLU A 55 35.04 16.54 -8.79
C GLU A 55 35.77 16.94 -10.08
N PHE A 56 35.59 16.14 -11.13
CA PHE A 56 36.20 16.41 -12.42
C PHE A 56 35.75 17.73 -13.04
N CYS A 57 34.45 18.06 -13.00
CA CYS A 57 33.97 19.36 -13.50
C CYS A 57 34.53 20.51 -12.65
N SER A 58 34.52 20.37 -11.32
CA SER A 58 35.02 21.36 -10.37
C SER A 58 36.52 21.67 -10.57
N GLN A 59 37.35 20.64 -10.77
CA GLN A 59 38.79 20.81 -11.08
C GLN A 59 39.05 21.66 -12.33
N GLN A 60 38.10 21.70 -13.27
CA GLN A 60 38.20 22.48 -14.50
C GLN A 60 37.47 23.83 -14.41
N GLY A 61 36.98 24.21 -13.22
CA GLY A 61 36.16 25.42 -13.04
C GLY A 61 34.80 25.35 -13.73
N LEU A 62 34.32 24.15 -14.02
CA LEU A 62 33.04 23.89 -14.68
C LEU A 62 32.04 23.25 -13.71
N GLU A 63 30.78 23.28 -14.09
CA GLU A 63 29.69 22.63 -13.37
C GLU A 63 29.14 21.47 -14.19
N LEU A 64 28.59 20.48 -13.50
CA LEU A 64 27.87 19.39 -14.17
C LEU A 64 26.69 19.99 -14.95
N ALA A 65 26.35 19.38 -16.07
CA ALA A 65 25.29 19.86 -16.95
C ALA A 65 23.92 19.71 -16.28
N LEU A 66 23.09 20.76 -16.37
CA LEU A 66 21.67 20.70 -15.98
C LEU A 66 20.78 21.13 -17.15
N PRO A 67 20.15 20.20 -17.88
CA PRO A 67 19.19 20.57 -18.92
C PRO A 67 18.00 21.29 -18.28
N GLN A 68 17.74 22.53 -18.72
CA GLN A 68 16.69 23.40 -18.15
C GLN A 68 15.42 23.46 -19.02
N ASN A 69 15.40 22.79 -20.17
CA ASN A 69 14.26 22.78 -21.08
C ASN A 69 14.30 21.56 -22.01
N GLU A 70 13.19 21.37 -22.73
CA GLU A 70 13.00 20.25 -23.66
C GLU A 70 13.99 20.28 -24.84
N GLU A 71 14.39 21.48 -25.32
CA GLU A 71 15.34 21.61 -26.42
C GLU A 71 16.73 21.11 -26.01
N GLU A 72 17.21 21.54 -24.83
CA GLU A 72 18.45 21.05 -24.22
C GLU A 72 18.37 19.53 -24.00
N ASN A 73 17.28 19.04 -23.41
CA ASN A 73 17.11 17.61 -23.14
C ASN A 73 17.08 16.77 -24.42
N SER A 74 16.33 17.20 -25.43
CA SER A 74 16.19 16.50 -26.72
C SER A 74 17.52 16.44 -27.48
N LYS A 75 18.30 17.53 -27.50
CA LYS A 75 19.62 17.57 -28.14
C LYS A 75 20.63 16.68 -27.44
N LEU A 76 20.57 16.58 -26.12
CA LEU A 76 21.38 15.66 -25.36
C LEU A 76 20.95 14.21 -25.64
N ASN A 77 19.66 13.89 -25.56
CA ASN A 77 19.15 12.55 -25.83
C ASN A 77 19.44 12.07 -27.26
N GLN A 78 19.30 12.93 -28.27
CA GLN A 78 19.68 12.61 -29.65
C GLN A 78 21.16 12.22 -29.77
N PHE A 79 22.02 12.83 -28.96
CA PHE A 79 23.46 12.62 -29.05
C PHE A 79 23.95 11.45 -28.18
N PHE A 80 23.39 11.29 -27.00
CA PHE A 80 23.70 10.19 -26.09
C PHE A 80 23.02 8.88 -26.50
N GLY A 81 21.86 8.96 -27.17
CA GLY A 81 21.02 7.82 -27.56
C GLY A 81 21.72 6.75 -28.40
N ASP A 82 22.74 7.11 -29.17
CA ASP A 82 23.46 6.15 -30.03
C ASP A 82 24.57 5.36 -29.28
N ILE A 83 25.02 5.81 -28.10
CA ILE A 83 26.20 5.22 -27.41
C ILE A 83 25.93 4.93 -25.93
N HIS A 84 25.25 5.82 -25.19
CA HIS A 84 25.01 5.68 -23.75
C HIS A 84 23.66 6.28 -23.34
N LYS A 85 22.75 5.47 -22.78
CA LYS A 85 21.39 5.89 -22.41
C LYS A 85 21.29 6.78 -21.15
N GLU A 86 22.39 6.95 -20.41
CA GLU A 86 22.38 7.59 -19.09
C GLU A 86 23.58 8.55 -18.94
N ALA A 87 23.32 9.72 -18.35
CA ALA A 87 24.34 10.71 -18.04
C ALA A 87 24.04 11.38 -16.69
N TRP A 88 25.07 11.62 -15.89
CA TRP A 88 24.95 12.40 -14.66
C TRP A 88 24.61 13.87 -14.98
N ILE A 89 23.61 14.40 -14.27
CA ILE A 89 23.14 15.78 -14.34
C ILE A 89 23.27 16.47 -12.97
N ASN A 90 23.32 17.81 -12.97
CA ASN A 90 23.59 18.63 -11.79
C ASN A 90 22.39 18.79 -10.84
N VAL A 91 21.95 17.68 -10.26
CA VAL A 91 20.87 17.62 -9.29
C VAL A 91 21.46 17.35 -7.91
N ASN A 92 20.95 18.03 -6.90
CA ASN A 92 21.37 17.79 -5.52
C ASN A 92 21.00 16.36 -5.11
N ASN A 93 22.02 15.60 -4.70
CA ASN A 93 21.85 14.24 -4.18
C ASN A 93 22.00 14.17 -2.64
N ASN A 94 22.07 15.32 -1.96
CA ASN A 94 22.12 15.41 -0.51
C ASN A 94 20.79 14.97 0.10
N LYS A 95 20.86 13.83 0.80
CA LYS A 95 19.72 13.15 1.41
C LYS A 95 19.11 13.89 2.61
N ALA A 96 19.78 14.90 3.18
CA ALA A 96 19.24 15.72 4.26
C ALA A 96 18.12 16.69 3.78
N GLU A 97 18.11 17.07 2.50
CA GLU A 97 17.13 18.00 1.92
C GLU A 97 15.95 17.27 1.24
N GLY A 98 15.97 15.94 1.26
CA GLY A 98 14.78 15.09 1.16
C GLY A 98 14.12 14.93 -0.21
N ASN A 99 14.47 15.70 -1.23
CA ASN A 99 13.91 15.50 -2.57
C ASN A 99 14.88 15.99 -3.65
N PHE A 100 15.05 15.23 -4.74
CA PHE A 100 15.77 15.61 -5.98
C PHE A 100 15.08 16.77 -6.73
N LEU A 101 14.72 17.85 -6.02
CA LEU A 101 13.97 19.01 -6.48
C LEU A 101 14.82 20.26 -6.58
N THR A 102 16.09 20.19 -6.16
CA THR A 102 17.04 21.30 -6.22
C THR A 102 18.29 20.91 -7.02
N ASP A 103 18.96 21.90 -7.58
CA ASP A 103 20.32 21.75 -8.13
C ASP A 103 21.37 21.76 -7.01
N MET A 104 22.64 21.49 -7.33
CA MET A 104 23.75 21.47 -6.35
C MET A 104 23.99 22.82 -5.64
N LYS A 105 23.28 23.90 -6.01
CA LYS A 105 23.30 25.22 -5.37
C LYS A 105 22.02 25.52 -4.58
N ASN A 106 21.21 24.49 -4.32
CA ASN A 106 19.93 24.57 -3.62
C ASN A 106 18.89 25.46 -4.32
N ARG A 107 19.01 25.62 -5.65
CA ARG A 107 17.99 26.32 -6.45
C ARG A 107 16.94 25.32 -6.94
N PRO A 108 15.63 25.66 -6.91
CA PRO A 108 14.59 24.78 -7.41
C PRO A 108 14.79 24.40 -8.88
N LEU A 109 14.59 23.13 -9.20
CA LEU A 109 14.59 22.64 -10.58
C LEU A 109 13.39 23.20 -11.33
N THR A 110 13.64 23.80 -12.49
CA THR A 110 12.60 24.36 -13.37
C THR A 110 12.14 23.36 -14.44
N PHE A 111 12.95 22.32 -14.69
CA PHE A 111 12.68 21.27 -15.65
C PHE A 111 13.08 19.92 -15.07
N THR A 112 12.19 18.94 -15.14
CA THR A 112 12.35 17.60 -14.55
C THR A 112 11.98 16.47 -15.50
N LYS A 113 11.61 16.79 -16.75
CA LYS A 113 11.23 15.80 -17.79
C LYS A 113 12.46 15.24 -18.51
N TRP A 114 13.43 14.72 -17.76
CA TRP A 114 14.67 14.20 -18.35
C TRP A 114 14.52 12.80 -18.95
N GLY A 115 13.58 12.00 -18.43
CA GLY A 115 13.27 10.67 -18.91
C GLY A 115 12.13 10.04 -18.10
N GLU A 116 11.62 8.90 -18.56
CA GLU A 116 10.60 8.14 -17.83
C GLU A 116 11.13 7.72 -16.45
N GLY A 117 10.37 8.00 -15.39
CA GLY A 117 10.77 7.67 -14.01
C GLY A 117 11.84 8.58 -13.37
N GLN A 118 12.26 9.66 -14.05
CA GLN A 118 13.27 10.59 -13.51
C GLN A 118 12.63 11.86 -12.89
N PRO A 119 13.17 12.37 -11.77
CA PRO A 119 14.29 11.83 -10.99
C PRO A 119 13.91 10.56 -10.20
N ASP A 120 14.76 9.54 -10.23
CA ASP A 120 14.56 8.28 -9.50
C ASP A 120 14.70 8.50 -7.98
N LYS A 121 13.58 8.36 -7.26
CA LYS A 121 13.51 8.52 -5.80
C LYS A 121 13.98 7.29 -5.01
N SER A 122 14.27 6.18 -5.69
CA SER A 122 14.54 4.87 -5.06
C SER A 122 16.00 4.60 -4.70
N ILE A 123 16.93 5.51 -5.02
CA ILE A 123 18.36 5.31 -4.77
C ILE A 123 18.68 5.47 -3.28
N GLN A 124 18.48 4.41 -2.50
CA GLN A 124 19.12 4.23 -1.19
C GLN A 124 20.64 4.03 -1.32
N GLY A 125 21.18 3.87 -2.53
CA GLY A 125 22.57 4.21 -2.91
C GLY A 125 23.67 3.82 -1.91
N GLY A 126 23.66 2.57 -1.43
CA GLY A 126 24.69 2.06 -0.52
C GLY A 126 24.55 2.47 0.95
N ALA A 127 23.38 2.98 1.38
CA ALA A 127 23.12 3.21 2.80
C ALA A 127 23.22 1.90 3.60
N PRO A 128 23.69 1.94 4.86
CA PRO A 128 23.72 0.77 5.72
C PRO A 128 22.33 0.13 5.84
N ILE A 129 22.25 -1.18 5.63
CA ILE A 129 21.02 -1.98 5.78
C ILE A 129 20.80 -2.47 7.22
N TYR A 130 21.57 -1.95 8.17
CA TYR A 130 21.56 -2.37 9.58
C TYR A 130 21.47 -1.16 10.53
N PHE A 131 20.84 -1.37 11.68
CA PHE A 131 20.71 -0.39 12.76
C PHE A 131 21.07 -1.04 14.12
N PRO A 132 21.81 -0.36 15.02
CA PRO A 132 22.41 0.97 14.83
C PRO A 132 23.58 0.93 13.84
N ASN A 133 23.88 2.07 13.20
CA ASN A 133 25.05 2.22 12.31
C ASN A 133 25.75 3.57 12.55
N SER A 134 26.99 3.68 12.09
CA SER A 134 27.84 4.87 12.26
C SER A 134 27.93 5.75 11.01
N PHE A 135 27.03 5.58 10.03
CA PHE A 135 27.15 6.21 8.70
C PHE A 135 25.94 7.08 8.33
N SER A 136 25.36 7.77 9.32
CA SER A 136 24.27 8.75 9.12
C SER A 136 23.04 8.22 8.36
N ALA A 137 22.72 6.94 8.52
CA ALA A 137 21.48 6.36 8.02
C ALA A 137 20.27 6.77 8.90
N PRO A 138 19.03 6.37 8.57
CA PRO A 138 17.84 6.71 9.35
C PRO A 138 18.02 6.40 10.85
N ASP A 139 17.63 7.35 11.69
CA ASP A 139 17.70 7.27 13.15
C ASP A 139 16.29 7.32 13.76
N THR A 140 16.17 6.84 15.00
CA THR A 140 14.95 6.87 15.79
C THR A 140 14.54 8.31 16.11
N GLN A 141 13.24 8.55 16.23
CA GLN A 141 12.67 9.87 16.56
C GLN A 141 12.01 9.80 17.94
N PRO A 142 12.71 10.16 19.04
CA PRO A 142 12.21 10.00 20.40
C PRO A 142 10.90 10.73 20.69
N GLN A 143 10.59 11.79 19.95
CA GLN A 143 9.36 12.56 20.08
C GLN A 143 8.09 11.80 19.65
N PHE A 144 8.24 10.67 18.96
CA PHE A 144 7.12 9.82 18.52
C PHE A 144 7.05 8.49 19.27
N VAL A 145 7.69 8.38 20.43
CA VAL A 145 7.58 7.19 21.29
C VAL A 145 6.13 6.99 21.73
N GLU A 146 5.67 5.74 21.77
CA GLU A 146 4.33 5.40 22.22
C GLU A 146 4.11 5.79 23.69
N SER A 147 2.85 6.06 24.03
CA SER A 147 2.45 6.35 25.40
C SER A 147 2.77 5.18 26.34
N LYS A 148 3.41 5.48 27.47
CA LYS A 148 3.67 4.50 28.54
C LYS A 148 2.44 4.35 29.41
N PHE A 149 2.02 3.12 29.67
CA PHE A 149 0.93 2.80 30.60
C PHE A 149 1.28 1.59 31.46
N GLN A 150 0.69 1.51 32.65
CA GLN A 150 0.85 0.38 33.56
C GLN A 150 -0.22 -0.67 33.27
N VAL A 151 0.16 -1.95 33.34
CA VAL A 151 -0.75 -3.08 33.16
C VAL A 151 -0.73 -3.93 34.42
N SER A 152 -1.92 -4.35 34.84
CA SER A 152 -2.18 -5.33 35.89
C SER A 152 -3.46 -6.09 35.50
N PRO A 153 -3.67 -7.35 35.92
CA PRO A 153 -2.86 -8.21 36.80
C PRO A 153 -1.82 -9.05 36.03
N ASP A 154 -1.36 -10.17 36.62
CA ASP A 154 -0.40 -11.10 36.03
C ASP A 154 -0.81 -11.59 34.62
N VAL A 155 0.18 -12.03 33.83
CA VAL A 155 -0.09 -12.65 32.54
C VAL A 155 -0.70 -14.04 32.76
N ALA A 156 -2.00 -14.17 32.51
CA ALA A 156 -2.76 -15.39 32.72
C ALA A 156 -3.83 -15.59 31.64
N ARG A 157 -4.51 -16.75 31.68
CA ARG A 157 -5.69 -17.03 30.85
C ARG A 157 -6.93 -16.54 31.58
N TYR A 158 -7.37 -15.33 31.24
CA TYR A 158 -8.59 -14.75 31.78
C TYR A 158 -9.82 -15.33 31.07
N ASN A 159 -10.85 -15.67 31.86
CA ASN A 159 -12.15 -16.10 31.35
C ASN A 159 -13.10 -14.90 31.37
N SER A 160 -13.84 -14.68 30.28
CA SER A 160 -14.83 -13.61 30.13
C SER A 160 -16.27 -14.13 30.18
N ALA A 161 -16.49 -15.38 30.61
CA ALA A 161 -17.81 -15.99 30.63
C ALA A 161 -18.82 -15.28 31.57
N ASP A 162 -18.33 -14.54 32.57
CA ASP A 162 -19.11 -13.75 33.53
C ASP A 162 -19.27 -12.28 33.14
N GLU A 163 -18.77 -11.87 31.96
CA GLU A 163 -19.02 -10.54 31.43
C GLU A 163 -20.51 -10.32 31.11
N ASP A 164 -20.87 -9.05 30.96
CA ASP A 164 -22.22 -8.66 30.57
C ASP A 164 -22.49 -8.99 29.10
N ASN A 165 -23.17 -10.12 28.91
CA ASN A 165 -23.54 -10.63 27.60
C ASN A 165 -24.95 -10.19 27.15
N TYR A 166 -25.69 -9.42 27.95
CA TYR A 166 -27.13 -9.21 27.75
C TYR A 166 -27.57 -7.74 27.65
N THR A 167 -26.94 -6.80 28.37
CA THR A 167 -27.42 -5.41 28.45
C THR A 167 -27.45 -4.71 27.10
N GLN A 168 -26.40 -4.87 26.28
CA GLN A 168 -26.36 -4.23 24.96
C GLN A 168 -27.48 -4.78 24.04
N VAL A 169 -27.73 -6.09 24.10
CA VAL A 169 -28.76 -6.76 23.30
C VAL A 169 -30.17 -6.36 23.77
N LEU A 170 -30.36 -6.20 25.09
CA LEU A 170 -31.59 -5.69 25.67
C LEU A 170 -31.88 -4.27 25.16
N THR A 171 -30.89 -3.38 25.20
CA THR A 171 -31.00 -2.02 24.67
C THR A 171 -31.37 -2.02 23.19
N PHE A 172 -30.72 -2.86 22.38
CA PHE A 172 -31.08 -3.03 20.97
C PHE A 172 -32.54 -3.49 20.80
N TYR A 173 -32.97 -4.53 21.51
CA TYR A 173 -34.32 -5.10 21.38
C TYR A 173 -35.43 -4.13 21.81
N THR A 174 -35.18 -3.35 22.86
CA THR A 174 -36.21 -2.50 23.49
C THR A 174 -36.22 -1.07 22.99
N GLN A 175 -35.05 -0.48 22.71
CA GLN A 175 -34.92 0.94 22.40
C GLN A 175 -34.68 1.22 20.92
N VAL A 176 -34.13 0.25 20.16
CA VAL A 176 -33.82 0.44 18.74
C VAL A 176 -34.91 -0.15 17.86
N LEU A 177 -35.39 -1.35 18.16
CA LEU A 177 -36.38 -2.03 17.33
C LEU A 177 -37.81 -1.54 17.61
N ASN A 178 -38.58 -1.41 16.55
CA ASN A 178 -40.04 -1.31 16.66
C ASN A 178 -40.72 -2.69 16.76
N GLU A 179 -42.04 -2.70 16.91
CA GLU A 179 -42.80 -3.93 17.15
C GLU A 179 -42.77 -4.91 15.98
N GLU A 180 -42.88 -4.42 14.75
CA GLU A 180 -42.83 -5.27 13.57
C GLU A 180 -41.44 -5.88 13.37
N GLU A 181 -40.40 -5.11 13.65
CA GLU A 181 -39.01 -5.57 13.60
C GLU A 181 -38.73 -6.63 14.66
N ARG A 182 -39.23 -6.45 15.89
CA ARG A 182 -39.17 -7.48 16.94
C ARG A 182 -39.88 -8.76 16.51
N GLN A 183 -41.06 -8.63 15.90
CA GLN A 183 -41.80 -9.79 15.39
C GLN A 183 -41.01 -10.53 14.30
N ARG A 184 -40.49 -9.82 13.30
CA ARG A 184 -39.66 -10.42 12.25
C ARG A 184 -38.39 -11.06 12.79
N LEU A 185 -37.72 -10.42 13.76
CA LEU A 185 -36.55 -10.96 14.45
C LEU A 185 -36.88 -12.29 15.14
N CYS A 186 -37.98 -12.36 15.88
CA CYS A 186 -38.42 -13.59 16.55
C CYS A 186 -38.77 -14.70 15.56
N GLN A 187 -39.44 -14.35 14.45
CA GLN A 187 -39.78 -15.29 13.36
C GLN A 187 -38.54 -15.87 12.70
N ASN A 188 -37.55 -15.03 12.38
CA ASN A 188 -36.29 -15.46 11.78
C ASN A 188 -35.51 -16.38 12.74
N MET A 189 -35.42 -16.00 14.02
CA MET A 189 -34.73 -16.79 15.05
C MET A 189 -35.36 -18.18 15.22
N ALA A 190 -36.69 -18.25 15.40
CA ALA A 190 -37.39 -19.52 15.54
C ALA A 190 -37.32 -20.36 14.24
N GLY A 191 -37.43 -19.71 13.09
CA GLY A 191 -37.36 -20.35 11.78
C GLY A 191 -36.01 -21.03 11.53
N ALA A 192 -34.91 -20.44 12.00
CA ALA A 192 -33.57 -21.03 11.92
C ALA A 192 -33.37 -22.15 12.96
N LEU A 193 -33.92 -22.00 14.17
CA LEU A 193 -33.72 -22.95 15.27
C LEU A 193 -34.60 -24.20 15.21
N LYS A 194 -35.70 -24.20 14.44
CA LYS A 194 -36.71 -25.28 14.44
C LYS A 194 -36.16 -26.68 14.10
N GLY A 195 -35.04 -26.77 13.39
CA GLY A 195 -34.38 -28.05 13.04
C GLY A 195 -33.36 -28.54 14.07
N ALA A 196 -32.99 -27.70 15.05
CA ALA A 196 -32.03 -28.07 16.09
C ALA A 196 -32.67 -29.02 17.12
N GLN A 197 -31.84 -29.80 17.81
CA GLN A 197 -32.31 -30.67 18.89
C GLN A 197 -32.98 -29.86 20.01
N LEU A 198 -34.00 -30.43 20.67
CA LEU A 198 -34.84 -29.72 21.65
C LEU A 198 -34.05 -29.10 22.80
N PHE A 199 -32.98 -29.75 23.28
CA PHE A 199 -32.17 -29.19 24.36
C PHE A 199 -31.37 -27.94 23.92
N ILE A 200 -30.97 -27.88 22.64
CA ILE A 200 -30.29 -26.72 22.05
C ILE A 200 -31.27 -25.56 21.90
N GLN A 201 -32.49 -25.85 21.42
CA GLN A 201 -33.57 -24.87 21.34
C GLN A 201 -33.88 -24.28 22.73
N LYS A 202 -34.02 -25.13 23.75
CA LYS A 202 -34.26 -24.70 25.13
C LYS A 202 -33.15 -23.81 25.66
N ARG A 203 -31.88 -24.21 25.48
CA ARG A 203 -30.73 -23.40 25.92
C ARG A 203 -30.72 -22.02 25.26
N GLN A 204 -31.01 -21.95 23.96
CA GLN A 204 -31.06 -20.67 23.26
C GLN A 204 -32.20 -19.79 23.75
N VAL A 205 -33.39 -20.35 24.00
CA VAL A 205 -34.50 -19.60 24.57
C VAL A 205 -34.14 -19.02 25.94
N GLU A 206 -33.46 -19.77 26.80
CA GLU A 206 -33.04 -19.26 28.12
C GLU A 206 -32.04 -18.09 27.98
N ASN A 207 -31.11 -18.15 27.02
CA ASN A 207 -30.24 -16.99 26.71
C ASN A 207 -31.07 -15.78 26.26
N LEU A 208 -32.10 -15.97 25.42
CA LEU A 208 -32.97 -14.88 24.95
C LEU A 208 -33.85 -14.31 26.08
N LYS A 209 -34.26 -15.13 27.05
CA LYS A 209 -34.98 -14.66 28.24
C LYS A 209 -34.07 -13.86 29.17
N ALA A 210 -32.79 -14.22 29.27
CA ALA A 210 -31.80 -13.44 30.00
C ALA A 210 -31.56 -12.05 29.36
N VAL A 211 -31.76 -11.92 28.04
CA VAL A 211 -31.87 -10.60 27.38
C VAL A 211 -33.17 -9.91 27.75
N HIS A 212 -34.33 -10.51 27.43
CA HIS A 212 -35.64 -9.93 27.71
C HIS A 212 -36.73 -11.02 27.69
N ALA A 213 -37.63 -11.00 28.69
CA ALA A 213 -38.67 -12.03 28.84
C ALA A 213 -39.57 -12.16 27.60
N ASP A 214 -40.02 -11.05 27.03
CA ASP A 214 -40.86 -11.06 25.81
C ASP A 214 -40.12 -11.67 24.60
N TYR A 215 -38.82 -11.40 24.46
CA TYR A 215 -38.03 -11.92 23.34
C TYR A 215 -37.95 -13.46 23.40
N GLY A 216 -37.57 -13.99 24.57
CA GLY A 216 -37.53 -15.43 24.78
C GLY A 216 -38.90 -16.11 24.62
N ASN A 217 -39.97 -15.51 25.14
CA ASN A 217 -41.32 -16.06 25.07
C ASN A 217 -41.89 -16.11 23.65
N ARG A 218 -41.64 -15.09 22.82
CA ARG A 218 -42.04 -15.07 21.41
C ARG A 218 -41.36 -16.17 20.61
N VAL A 219 -40.05 -16.32 20.77
CA VAL A 219 -39.27 -17.37 20.09
C VAL A 219 -39.71 -18.77 20.56
N GLN A 220 -39.91 -18.96 21.87
CA GLN A 220 -40.41 -20.22 22.43
C GLN A 220 -41.77 -20.61 21.85
N SER A 221 -42.69 -19.65 21.72
CA SER A 221 -44.04 -19.90 21.20
C SER A 221 -44.01 -20.36 19.74
N LEU A 222 -43.15 -19.74 18.93
CA LEU A 222 -42.95 -20.13 17.53
C LEU A 222 -42.28 -21.52 17.41
N LEU A 223 -41.28 -21.81 18.23
CA LEU A 223 -40.65 -23.12 18.27
C LEU A 223 -41.62 -24.23 18.69
N ASN A 224 -42.49 -23.97 19.68
CA ASN A 224 -43.53 -24.91 20.08
C ASN A 224 -44.45 -25.25 18.90
N LYS A 225 -44.85 -24.25 18.12
CA LYS A 225 -45.64 -24.44 16.90
C LYS A 225 -44.90 -25.32 15.88
N TYR A 226 -43.65 -24.98 15.54
CA TYR A 226 -42.87 -25.75 14.56
C TYR A 226 -42.59 -27.18 15.01
N ASN A 227 -42.29 -27.40 16.29
CA ASN A 227 -42.03 -28.74 16.82
C ASN A 227 -43.29 -29.60 16.82
N ALA A 228 -44.46 -29.02 17.11
CA ALA A 228 -45.75 -29.72 17.02
C ALA A 228 -46.11 -30.07 15.57
N GLU A 229 -45.88 -29.16 14.62
CA GLU A 229 -46.06 -29.40 13.18
C GLU A 229 -45.12 -30.50 12.66
N ASN A 230 -43.84 -30.46 13.06
CA ASN A 230 -42.87 -31.50 12.69
C ASN A 230 -43.27 -32.87 13.24
N LYS A 231 -43.74 -32.96 14.48
CA LYS A 231 -44.21 -34.24 15.07
C LYS A 231 -45.39 -34.83 14.29
N LYS A 232 -46.34 -33.99 13.86
CA LYS A 232 -47.46 -34.43 13.01
C LYS A 232 -47.00 -34.96 11.65
N ASN A 233 -45.98 -34.34 11.05
CA ASN A 233 -45.42 -34.80 9.77
C ASN A 233 -44.69 -36.15 9.89
N THR A 234 -44.06 -36.43 11.04
CA THR A 234 -43.45 -37.74 11.33
C THR A 234 -44.48 -38.84 11.58
N GLU A 235 -45.70 -38.49 12.00
CA GLU A 235 -46.83 -39.42 12.24
C GLU A 235 -47.66 -39.72 10.97
N VAL A 236 -47.34 -39.14 9.80
CA VAL A 236 -48.04 -39.44 8.54
C VAL A 236 -47.66 -40.82 7.98
N HIS A 237 -48.48 -41.79 8.38
CA HIS A 237 -48.87 -43.06 7.75
C HIS A 237 -47.96 -43.66 6.66
N VAL A 238 -47.14 -44.64 7.05
CA VAL A 238 -46.60 -45.67 6.14
C VAL A 238 -47.71 -46.70 5.88
N TYR A 239 -48.08 -46.92 4.63
CA TYR A 239 -48.96 -48.04 4.27
C TYR A 239 -48.28 -49.37 4.63
N SER A 240 -48.80 -50.07 5.62
CA SER A 240 -48.48 -51.49 5.83
C SER A 240 -49.11 -52.31 4.71
N ARG A 241 -48.30 -53.15 4.08
CA ARG A 241 -48.72 -54.06 3.01
C ARG A 241 -49.74 -55.07 3.57
N PRO A 242 -50.91 -55.30 2.94
CA PRO A 242 -51.83 -56.32 3.41
C PRO A 242 -51.18 -57.71 3.32
N GLY A 243 -51.43 -58.52 4.34
CA GLY A 243 -50.81 -59.81 4.60
C GLY A 243 -50.99 -60.86 3.50
N ALA A 244 -50.12 -61.87 3.56
CA ALA A 244 -50.14 -63.06 2.73
C ALA A 244 -51.40 -63.90 2.99
N SER A 245 -52.42 -63.77 2.16
CA SER A 245 -53.48 -64.79 1.97
C SER A 245 -54.28 -64.49 0.70
N ALA A 246 -53.72 -64.79 -0.47
CA ALA A 246 -54.47 -65.15 -1.69
C ALA A 246 -53.49 -65.51 -2.83
N ILE A 247 -52.75 -66.60 -2.69
CA ILE A 247 -52.28 -67.35 -3.86
C ILE A 247 -52.91 -68.74 -3.73
N ALA A 248 -54.10 -68.90 -4.29
CA ALA A 248 -54.70 -70.19 -4.51
C ALA A 248 -53.95 -70.85 -5.68
N ALA A 249 -53.16 -71.87 -5.38
CA ALA A 249 -52.65 -72.79 -6.39
C ALA A 249 -53.77 -73.73 -6.81
N SER A 250 -54.20 -73.63 -8.07
CA SER A 250 -54.81 -74.76 -8.76
C SER A 250 -54.51 -74.64 -10.25
N SER A 251 -53.54 -75.43 -10.71
CA SER A 251 -53.46 -75.83 -12.11
C SER A 251 -53.20 -77.33 -12.13
N LYS A 252 -54.27 -78.08 -12.44
CA LYS A 252 -54.19 -79.43 -12.99
C LYS A 252 -54.39 -79.29 -14.50
N MET A 253 -53.37 -79.64 -15.27
CA MET A 253 -53.36 -80.45 -16.50
C MET A 253 -52.01 -80.29 -17.19
#